data_AF-A0A7R7H8E5-F1
#
_entry.id   AF-A0A7R7H8E5-F1
#
_cell.length_a   1.000
_cell.length_b   1.000
_cell.length_c   1.000
_cell.angle_alpha   90.00
_cell.angle_beta   90.00
_cell.angle_gamma   90.00
#
_symmetry.space_group_name_H-M   'P 1'
#
loop_
_entity.id
_entity.type
_entity.pdbx_description
1 polymer ?
#
loop_
_entity_poly.entity_id
_entity_poly.type
_entity_poly.pdbx_seq_one_letter_code
_entity_poly.pdbx_strand_id
1 'polypeptide(L)'
;MASLTIRNLENDTRQILRLRAARHGNSLAEEVRMILRRVASEEERPGRKHGNLYDAIRELVEPHGGFDLEIPERSLPSRDAPTEHDPAAVRSESFMDSVNRLKAKYGTVELDIPPRSRAVTEPAISGSDAG
;
A
#
# COMPACT_ATOMS: atom_id res chain seq x y z
N MET A 1 32.06 10.12 11.63
CA MET A 1 30.89 10.61 10.87
C MET A 1 31.24 10.58 9.40
N ALA A 2 30.43 9.94 8.56
CA ALA A 2 30.59 10.02 7.11
C ALA A 2 29.80 11.23 6.57
N SER A 3 30.35 11.93 5.58
CA SER A 3 29.69 13.03 4.88
C SER A 3 29.52 12.68 3.41
N LEU A 4 28.33 12.91 2.86
CA LEU A 4 27.98 12.68 1.47
C LEU A 4 27.45 13.98 0.85
N THR A 5 28.01 14.37 -0.29
CA THR A 5 27.57 15.55 -1.04
C THR A 5 27.02 15.11 -2.39
N ILE A 6 25.74 15.39 -2.64
CA ILE A 6 25.08 15.12 -3.92
C ILE A 6 25.14 16.40 -4.76
N ARG A 7 25.84 16.35 -5.90
CA ARG A 7 25.93 17.47 -6.86
C ARG A 7 24.90 17.28 -7.98
N ASN A 8 24.48 18.39 -8.59
CA ASN A 8 23.55 18.40 -9.73
C ASN A 8 22.22 17.65 -9.47
N LEU A 9 21.69 17.72 -8.24
CA LEU A 9 20.37 17.18 -7.93
C LEU A 9 19.29 18.01 -8.63
N GLU A 10 18.44 17.33 -9.41
CA GLU A 10 17.31 17.97 -10.08
C GLU A 10 16.40 18.70 -9.10
N ASN A 11 15.96 19.90 -9.47
CA ASN A 11 15.18 20.77 -8.57
C ASN A 11 13.85 20.12 -8.15
N ASP A 12 13.20 19.42 -9.07
CA ASP A 12 11.94 18.72 -8.82
C ASP A 12 12.14 17.61 -7.78
N THR A 13 13.21 16.83 -7.93
CA THR A 13 13.58 15.79 -6.95
C THR A 13 13.85 16.41 -5.58
N ARG A 14 14.59 17.51 -5.51
CA ARG A 14 14.84 18.23 -4.24
C ARG A 14 13.55 18.73 -3.60
N GLN A 15 12.58 19.20 -4.39
CA GLN A 15 11.31 19.71 -3.90
C GLN A 15 10.40 18.58 -3.38
N ILE A 16 10.33 17.45 -4.08
CA ILE A 16 9.61 16.25 -3.63
C ILE A 16 10.19 15.75 -2.30
N LEU A 17 11.53 15.69 -2.17
CA LEU A 17 12.18 15.28 -0.92
C LEU A 17 11.88 16.23 0.24
N ARG A 18 11.81 17.55 -0.02
CA ARG A 18 11.41 18.53 0.99
C ARG A 18 9.97 18.32 1.47
N LEU A 19 9.04 18.10 0.53
CA LEU A 19 7.65 17.84 0.87
C LEU A 19 7.52 16.55 1.69
N ARG A 20 8.23 15.50 1.29
CA ARG A 20 8.27 14.22 2.02
C ARG A 20 8.83 14.38 3.43
N ALA A 21 9.94 15.09 3.59
CA ALA A 21 10.53 15.38 4.89
C ALA A 21 9.54 16.14 5.80
N ALA A 22 8.86 17.15 5.28
CA ALA A 22 7.84 17.89 6.02
C ALA A 22 6.67 17.00 6.47
N ARG A 23 6.21 16.08 5.62
CA ARG A 23 5.16 15.11 5.98
C ARG A 23 5.58 14.18 7.12
N HIS A 24 6.86 13.86 7.22
CA HIS A 24 7.41 13.01 8.28
C HIS A 24 7.91 13.79 9.51
N GLY A 25 7.81 15.14 9.50
CA GLY A 25 8.35 15.97 10.58
C GLY A 25 9.89 15.98 10.64
N ASN A 26 10.55 15.61 9.54
CA ASN A 26 11.99 15.46 9.44
C ASN A 26 12.65 16.64 8.74
N SER A 27 13.94 16.85 9.00
CA SER A 27 14.77 17.67 8.12
C SER A 27 15.03 16.95 6.80
N LEU A 28 15.33 17.69 5.73
CA LEU A 28 15.71 17.11 4.45
C LEU A 28 16.89 16.13 4.57
N ALA A 29 17.89 16.48 5.39
CA ALA A 29 19.07 15.64 5.61
C ALA A 29 18.74 14.34 6.35
N GLU A 30 17.80 14.39 7.30
CA GLU A 30 17.32 13.19 8.00
C GLU A 30 16.53 12.29 7.06
N GLU A 31 15.63 12.86 6.26
CA GLU A 31 14.83 12.10 5.29
C GLU A 31 15.73 11.39 4.26
N VAL A 32 16.76 12.08 3.76
CA VAL A 32 17.77 11.47 2.86
C VAL A 32 18.52 10.35 3.56
N ARG A 33 18.94 10.53 4.82
CA ARG A 33 19.61 9.46 5.59
C ARG A 33 18.70 8.26 5.81
N MET A 34 17.42 8.47 6.09
CA MET A 34 16.43 7.41 6.24
C MET A 34 16.24 6.62 4.94
N ILE A 35 16.13 7.31 3.80
CA ILE A 35 16.02 6.68 2.48
C ILE A 35 17.26 5.84 2.18
N LEU A 36 18.46 6.42 2.34
CA LEU A 36 19.71 5.72 2.07
C LEU A 36 19.90 4.50 2.99
N ARG A 37 19.57 4.62 4.28
CA ARG A 37 19.63 3.50 5.22
C ARG A 37 18.69 2.38 4.79
N ARG A 38 17.45 2.72 4.43
CA ARG A 38 16.46 1.75 3.98
C ARG A 38 16.94 0.99 2.74
N VAL A 39 17.40 1.70 1.72
CA VAL A 39 17.87 1.09 0.46
C VAL A 39 19.11 0.23 0.69
N ALA A 40 20.09 0.73 1.45
CA ALA A 40 21.29 -0.04 1.78
C ALA A 40 20.96 -1.33 2.55
N SER A 41 19.99 -1.28 3.49
CA SER A 41 19.51 -2.46 4.21
C SER A 41 18.65 -3.40 3.35
N GLU A 42 18.03 -2.91 2.28
CA GLU A 42 17.29 -3.72 1.32
C GLU A 42 18.23 -4.49 0.38
N GLU A 43 19.35 -3.87 -0.07
CA GLU A 43 20.39 -4.53 -0.89
C GLU A 43 21.23 -5.54 -0.10
N GLU A 44 21.54 -5.25 1.18
CA GLU A 44 22.27 -6.17 2.06
C GLU A 44 21.41 -7.33 2.57
N ARG A 45 20.09 -7.29 2.37
CA ARG A 45 19.27 -8.49 2.51
C ARG A 45 19.41 -9.23 1.20
N PRO A 46 20.26 -10.27 1.06
CA PRO A 46 20.17 -11.18 -0.08
C PRO A 46 18.71 -11.58 -0.14
N GLY A 47 17.99 -11.08 -1.15
CA GLY A 47 16.53 -10.96 -1.13
C GLY A 47 15.97 -12.21 -0.50
N ARG A 48 15.49 -12.07 0.74
CA ARG A 48 15.17 -13.15 1.69
C ARG A 48 14.80 -14.38 0.88
N LYS A 49 15.78 -15.27 0.65
CA LYS A 49 15.69 -16.37 -0.32
C LYS A 49 14.83 -17.49 0.26
N HIS A 50 13.72 -17.15 0.86
CA HIS A 50 12.72 -18.14 1.16
C HIS A 50 12.14 -18.49 -0.22
N GLY A 51 12.45 -19.67 -0.72
CA GLY A 51 11.96 -20.17 -2.01
C GLY A 51 10.43 -20.22 -2.06
N ASN A 52 9.78 -19.99 -0.91
CA ASN A 52 8.35 -19.84 -0.69
C ASN A 52 8.12 -19.33 0.75
N LEU A 53 6.87 -19.01 1.10
CA LEU A 53 6.49 -18.61 2.47
C LEU A 53 6.75 -19.71 3.52
N TYR A 54 6.70 -20.99 3.13
CA TYR A 54 6.94 -22.12 4.02
C TYR A 54 8.37 -22.11 4.57
N ASP A 55 9.37 -21.89 3.72
CA ASP A 55 10.78 -21.82 4.11
C ASP A 55 11.01 -20.66 5.10
N ALA A 56 10.34 -19.53 4.90
CA ALA A 56 10.42 -18.36 5.77
C ALA A 56 9.89 -18.64 7.18
N ILE A 57 8.74 -19.31 7.27
CA ILE A 57 8.14 -19.68 8.54
C ILE A 57 9.00 -20.74 9.23
N ARG A 58 9.51 -21.73 8.47
CA ARG A 58 10.34 -22.80 8.99
C ARG A 58 11.64 -22.26 9.61
N GLU A 59 12.34 -21.35 8.95
CA GLU A 59 13.57 -20.73 9.49
C GLU A 59 13.34 -20.01 10.82
N LEU A 60 12.16 -19.40 11.01
CA LEU A 60 11.78 -18.75 12.27
C LEU A 60 11.46 -19.75 13.37
N VAL A 61 10.87 -20.90 13.04
CA VAL A 61 10.35 -21.88 14.00
C VAL A 61 11.39 -22.91 14.41
N GLU A 62 12.32 -23.28 13.52
CA GLU A 62 13.31 -24.34 13.72
C GLU A 62 14.23 -24.12 14.95
N PRO A 63 14.75 -22.90 15.24
CA PRO A 63 15.53 -22.64 16.46
C PRO A 63 14.76 -22.85 17.76
N HIS A 64 13.42 -22.82 17.70
CA HIS A 64 12.54 -22.98 18.84
C HIS A 64 11.95 -24.41 18.93
N GLY A 65 12.29 -25.30 18.00
CA GLY A 65 11.91 -26.71 18.04
C GLY A 65 10.46 -27.01 17.61
N GLY A 66 9.75 -26.04 17.02
CA GLY A 66 8.33 -26.19 16.70
C GLY A 66 7.40 -25.75 17.85
N PHE A 67 6.16 -25.42 17.50
CA PHE A 67 5.12 -25.11 18.47
C PHE A 67 3.95 -26.07 18.27
N ASP A 68 3.52 -26.70 19.35
CA ASP A 68 2.21 -27.34 19.40
C ASP A 68 1.23 -26.31 19.99
N LEU A 69 0.35 -25.79 19.14
CA LEU A 69 -0.57 -24.72 19.51
C LEU A 69 -1.92 -25.34 19.82
N GLU A 70 -2.36 -25.24 21.07
CA GLU A 70 -3.74 -25.50 21.43
C GLU A 70 -4.63 -24.49 20.69
N ILE A 71 -5.42 -24.97 19.73
CA ILE A 71 -6.33 -24.13 18.96
C ILE A 71 -7.53 -23.82 19.86
N PRO A 72 -7.75 -22.54 20.23
CA PRO A 72 -8.88 -22.18 21.07
C PRO A 72 -10.20 -22.47 20.35
N GLU A 73 -11.24 -22.81 21.12
CA GLU A 73 -12.58 -22.99 20.57
C GLU A 73 -13.05 -21.72 19.84
N ARG A 74 -13.57 -21.91 18.63
CA ARG A 74 -14.02 -20.81 17.79
C ARG A 74 -15.27 -20.18 18.41
N SER A 75 -15.10 -19.03 19.04
CA SER A 75 -16.23 -18.22 19.53
C SER A 75 -16.72 -17.25 18.45
N LEU A 76 -17.99 -16.84 18.56
CA LEU A 76 -18.52 -15.74 17.77
C LEU A 76 -17.64 -14.50 18.02
N PRO A 77 -17.32 -13.71 16.98
CA PRO A 77 -16.48 -12.53 17.15
C PRO A 77 -17.10 -11.61 18.21
N SER A 78 -16.32 -11.23 19.22
CA SER A 78 -16.71 -10.22 20.22
C SER A 78 -16.82 -8.80 19.62
N ARG A 79 -16.45 -8.66 18.35
CA ARG A 79 -16.63 -7.44 17.59
C ARG A 79 -17.97 -7.54 16.88
N ASP A 80 -18.81 -6.53 17.07
CA ASP A 80 -19.98 -6.33 16.24
C ASP A 80 -19.55 -6.41 14.77
N ALA A 81 -20.27 -7.21 13.98
CA ALA A 81 -20.11 -7.16 12.54
C ALA A 81 -20.19 -5.69 12.13
N PRO A 82 -19.40 -5.22 11.15
CA PRO A 82 -19.59 -3.88 10.63
C PRO A 82 -21.04 -3.79 10.15
N THR A 83 -21.90 -3.21 10.98
CA THR A 83 -23.28 -2.95 10.64
C THR A 83 -23.20 -1.86 9.59
N GLU A 84 -23.73 -2.16 8.40
CA GLU A 84 -23.95 -1.14 7.40
C GLU A 84 -24.75 -0.02 8.07
N HIS A 85 -24.10 1.14 8.21
CA HIS A 85 -24.70 2.45 8.39
C HIS A 85 -25.69 2.58 9.56
N ASP A 86 -25.23 3.04 10.72
CA ASP A 86 -26.11 3.57 11.77
C ASP A 86 -26.94 4.75 11.21
N PRO A 87 -28.28 4.63 11.08
CA PRO A 87 -29.09 5.71 10.54
C PRO A 87 -29.28 6.88 11.52
N ALA A 88 -28.98 6.71 12.81
CA ALA A 88 -29.21 7.72 13.85
C ALA A 88 -27.98 8.64 14.08
N ALA A 89 -26.78 8.22 13.66
CA ALA A 89 -25.55 9.03 13.78
C ALA A 89 -25.37 10.07 12.65
N VAL A 90 -26.26 10.09 11.64
CA VAL A 90 -26.11 10.94 10.46
C VAL A 90 -26.80 12.29 10.65
N ARG A 91 -26.04 13.22 11.24
CA ARG A 91 -26.05 14.62 10.77
C ARG A 91 -24.99 14.88 9.70
N SER A 92 -24.50 13.83 9.03
CA SER A 92 -23.65 13.99 7.85
C SER A 92 -24.53 14.33 6.66
N GLU A 93 -24.31 15.52 6.10
CA GLU A 93 -24.85 15.88 4.79
C GLU A 93 -24.70 14.72 3.81
N SER A 94 -25.77 14.39 3.07
CA SER A 94 -25.72 13.33 2.06
C SER A 94 -24.61 13.65 1.06
N PHE A 95 -23.97 12.62 0.53
CA PHE A 95 -22.99 12.80 -0.55
C PHE A 95 -23.55 13.67 -1.68
N MET A 96 -24.82 13.45 -2.07
CA MET A 96 -25.47 14.26 -3.11
C MET A 96 -25.70 15.72 -2.71
N ASP A 97 -25.97 15.99 -1.44
CA ASP A 97 -26.13 17.35 -0.94
C ASP A 97 -24.79 18.10 -0.96
N SER A 98 -23.72 17.42 -0.56
CA SER A 98 -22.35 17.95 -0.65
C SER A 98 -21.93 18.21 -2.11
N VAL A 99 -22.27 17.30 -3.04
CA VAL A 99 -22.06 17.50 -4.48
C VAL A 99 -22.87 18.70 -4.99
N ASN A 100 -24.14 18.82 -4.62
CA ASN A 100 -25.00 19.93 -5.07
C ASN A 100 -24.51 21.28 -4.53
N ARG A 101 -24.07 21.34 -3.27
CA ARG A 101 -23.44 22.52 -2.68
C ARG A 101 -22.16 22.90 -3.43
N LEU A 102 -21.33 21.91 -3.78
CA LEU A 102 -20.08 22.14 -4.50
C LEU A 102 -20.36 22.63 -5.93
N LYS A 103 -21.34 22.03 -6.62
CA LYS A 103 -21.82 22.49 -7.94
C LYS A 103 -22.36 23.91 -7.89
N ALA A 104 -23.13 24.27 -6.85
CA ALA A 104 -23.66 25.62 -6.68
C ALA A 104 -22.52 26.64 -6.44
N LYS A 105 -21.48 26.26 -5.70
CA LYS A 105 -20.36 27.15 -5.36
C LYS A 105 -19.33 27.30 -6.49
N TYR A 106 -19.08 26.23 -7.25
CA TYR A 106 -17.95 26.16 -8.19
C TYR A 106 -18.37 25.86 -9.64
N GLY A 107 -19.66 25.68 -9.92
CA GLY A 107 -20.15 25.25 -11.22
C GLY A 107 -19.98 23.74 -11.46
N THR A 108 -20.49 23.25 -12.59
CA THR A 108 -20.35 21.86 -13.01
C THR A 108 -19.13 21.68 -13.92
N VAL A 109 -18.36 20.62 -13.70
CA VAL A 109 -17.28 20.20 -14.60
C VAL A 109 -17.80 19.03 -15.43
N GLU A 110 -17.82 19.17 -16.76
CA GLU A 110 -18.00 18.03 -17.65
C GLU A 110 -16.68 17.27 -17.76
N LEU A 111 -16.70 16.01 -17.35
CA LEU A 111 -15.59 15.08 -17.50
C LEU A 111 -15.89 14.19 -18.70
N ASP A 112 -15.05 14.26 -19.72
CA ASP A 112 -15.07 13.27 -20.81
C ASP A 112 -14.47 11.97 -20.27
N ILE A 113 -15.34 11.03 -19.89
CA ILE A 113 -14.95 9.73 -19.36
C ILE A 113 -14.76 8.81 -20.58
N PRO A 114 -13.53 8.37 -20.88
CA PRO A 114 -13.31 7.47 -22.01
C PRO A 114 -14.09 6.16 -21.80
N PRO A 115 -14.57 5.52 -22.89
CA PRO A 115 -15.26 4.24 -22.78
C PRO A 115 -14.34 3.22 -22.11
N ARG A 116 -14.89 2.46 -21.14
CA ARG A 116 -14.16 1.36 -20.51
C ARG A 116 -13.63 0.43 -21.60
N SER A 117 -12.31 0.30 -21.71
CA SER A 117 -11.71 -0.73 -22.53
C SER A 117 -12.16 -2.08 -21.98
N ARG A 118 -12.91 -2.84 -22.78
CA ARG A 118 -13.15 -4.25 -22.51
C ARG A 118 -11.77 -4.90 -22.49
N ALA A 119 -11.36 -5.46 -21.35
CA ALA A 119 -10.16 -6.27 -21.29
C ALA A 119 -10.28 -7.36 -22.37
N VAL A 120 -9.31 -7.39 -23.28
CA VAL A 120 -9.16 -8.41 -24.29
C VAL A 120 -8.99 -9.73 -23.57
N THR A 121 -9.95 -10.64 -23.70
CA THR A 121 -9.76 -12.04 -23.35
C THR A 121 -8.69 -12.59 -24.31
N GLU A 122 -7.48 -12.81 -23.81
CA GLU A 122 -6.42 -13.48 -24.58
C GLU A 122 -6.88 -14.90 -24.98
N PRO A 123 -6.44 -15.39 -26.14
CA PRO A 123 -6.99 -16.57 -26.77
C PRO A 123 -6.61 -17.87 -26.05
N ALA A 124 -7.53 -18.84 -26.17
CA ALA A 124 -7.40 -20.19 -25.67
C ALA A 124 -6.04 -20.82 -26.03
N ILE A 125 -5.42 -21.39 -25.00
CA ILE A 125 -4.20 -22.18 -25.07
C ILE A 125 -4.44 -23.33 -26.06
N SER A 126 -3.65 -23.32 -27.14
CA SER A 126 -3.49 -24.42 -28.08
C SER A 126 -3.03 -25.68 -27.34
N GLY A 127 -3.93 -26.66 -27.23
CA GLY A 127 -3.60 -28.03 -26.81
C GLY A 127 -3.10 -28.82 -28.02
N SER A 128 -1.85 -29.27 -27.92
CA SER A 128 -1.17 -30.19 -28.82
C SER A 128 -1.76 -31.60 -28.81
N ASP A 129 -1.63 -32.29 -29.95
CA ASP A 129 -1.35 -33.73 -30.16
C ASP A 129 -2.03 -34.79 -29.26
N ALA A 130 -2.79 -35.69 -29.90
CA ALA A 130 -2.46 -37.12 -30.02
C ALA A 130 -3.72 -37.95 -30.36
N GLY A 131 -3.69 -38.72 -31.45
CA GLY A 131 -4.70 -39.73 -31.81
C GLY A 131 -4.95 -39.86 -33.30
#